data_AF-N9LS38-F1
#
_entry.id   AF-N9LS38-F1
#
_cell.length_a   1.000
_cell.length_b   1.000
_cell.length_c   1.000
_cell.angle_alpha   90.00
_cell.angle_beta   90.00
_cell.angle_gamma   90.00
#
_symmetry.space_group_name_H-M   'P 1'
#
loop_
_entity.id
_entity.type
_entity.pdbx_description
1 polymer ?
#
loop_
_entity_poly.entity_id
_entity_poly.type
_entity_poly.pdbx_seq_one_letter_code
_entity_poly.pdbx_strand_id
1 'polypeptide(L)' 'MNYKIGVVLFYLLNLFSATLLVVGGEFRDLILFFIGVCLLASAFLIKYEFKLDVFFWEKVK' A
#
# COMPACT_ATOMS: atom_id res chain seq x y z
N MET A 1 14.31 -12.94 -1.65
CA MET A 1 13.68 -11.95 -2.54
C MET A 1 14.47 -10.65 -2.41
N ASN A 2 14.92 -10.03 -3.50
CA ASN A 2 15.71 -8.80 -3.43
C ASN A 2 14.94 -7.75 -2.63
N TYR A 3 15.49 -7.26 -1.52
CA TYR A 3 14.87 -6.26 -0.63
C TYR A 3 14.27 -5.08 -1.40
N LYS A 4 14.97 -4.65 -2.47
CA LYS A 4 14.55 -3.62 -3.41
C LYS A 4 13.19 -3.89 -4.09
N ILE A 5 12.89 -5.15 -4.42
CA ILE A 5 11.63 -5.55 -5.08
C ILE A 5 10.45 -5.41 -4.10
N GLY A 6 10.65 -5.77 -2.83
CA GLY A 6 9.61 -5.62 -1.80
C GLY A 6 9.25 -4.14 -1.58
N VAL A 7 10.25 -3.26 -1.55
CA VAL A 7 10.03 -1.80 -1.43
C VAL A 7 9.25 -1.27 -2.63
N VAL A 8 9.64 -1.66 -3.85
CA VAL A 8 8.96 -1.25 -5.08
C VAL A 8 7.49 -1.71 -5.08
N LEU A 9 7.24 -2.96 -4.70
CA LEU A 9 5.86 -3.49 -4.58
C LEU A 9 5.06 -2.74 -3.52
N PHE A 10 5.65 -2.43 -2.37
CA PHE A 10 4.98 -1.66 -1.32
C PHE A 10 4.53 -0.28 -1.83
N TYR A 11 5.40 0.45 -2.52
CA TYR A 11 5.04 1.76 -3.09
C TYR A 11 3.98 1.64 -4.19
N LEU A 12 4.10 0.66 -5.09
CA LEU A 12 3.11 0.44 -6.15
C LEU A 12 1.72 0.13 -5.57
N LEU A 13 1.64 -0.77 -4.58
CA LEU A 13 0.37 -1.14 -3.96
C LEU A 13 -0.26 0.06 -3.24
N ASN A 14 0.53 0.86 -2.52
CA ASN A 14 0.02 2.06 -1.86
C ASN A 14 -0.49 3.10 -2.88
N LEU A 15 0.25 3.32 -3.96
CA LEU A 15 -0.17 4.25 -5.02
C LEU A 15 -1.49 3.81 -5.66
N PHE A 16 -1.61 2.51 -5.95
CA PHE A 16 -2.81 1.94 -6.55
C PHE A 16 -4.00 1.98 -5.59
N SER A 17 -3.78 1.62 -4.32
CA SER A 17 -4.77 1.71 -3.26
C SER A 17 -5.29 3.14 -3.07
N ALA A 18 -4.41 4.14 -3.03
CA ALA A 18 -4.78 5.54 -2.91
C ALA A 18 -5.67 6.00 -4.08
N THR A 19 -5.29 5.60 -5.31
CA THR A 19 -6.09 5.90 -6.51
C THR A 19 -7.48 5.30 -6.42
N LEU A 20 -7.58 4.02 -6.03
CA LEU A 20 -8.86 3.33 -5.89
C LEU A 20 -9.73 3.89 -4.76
N LEU A 21 -9.13 4.35 -3.66
CA LEU A 21 -9.84 5.01 -2.57
C LEU A 21 -10.44 6.34 -3.02
N VAL A 22 -9.68 7.16 -3.74
CA VAL A 22 -10.16 8.44 -4.28
C VAL A 22 -11.27 8.21 -5.30
N VAL A 23 -11.05 7.33 -6.28
CA VAL A 23 -12.05 6.99 -7.29
C VAL A 23 -13.30 6.38 -6.65
N GLY A 24 -13.16 5.37 -5.79
CA GLY A 24 -14.28 4.75 -5.10
C GLY A 24 -15.07 5.73 -4.21
N GLY A 25 -14.39 6.71 -3.61
CA GLY A 25 -15.02 7.79 -2.85
C GLY A 25 -15.84 8.74 -3.73
N GLU A 26 -15.24 9.24 -4.81
CA GLU A 26 -15.88 10.18 -5.75
C GLU A 26 -17.13 9.57 -6.42
N PHE A 27 -17.05 8.30 -6.85
CA PHE A 27 -18.16 7.60 -7.49
C PHE A 27 -19.17 7.00 -6.49
N ARG A 28 -18.93 7.13 -5.16
CA ARG A 28 -19.67 6.43 -4.10
C ARG A 28 -19.75 4.90 -4.30
N ASP A 29 -18.78 4.35 -5.01
CA ASP A 29 -18.66 2.92 -5.26
C ASP A 29 -18.01 2.23 -4.07
N LEU A 30 -18.86 1.73 -3.17
CA LEU A 30 -18.45 1.03 -1.95
C LEU A 30 -17.54 -0.17 -2.22
N ILE A 31 -17.73 -0.85 -3.36
CA ILE A 31 -16.91 -2.01 -3.75
C ILE A 31 -15.47 -1.57 -4.07
N LEU A 32 -15.31 -0.53 -4.90
CA LEU A 32 -13.99 0.02 -5.25
C LEU A 32 -13.28 0.58 -4.02
N PHE A 33 -14.04 1.23 -3.13
CA PHE A 33 -13.54 1.73 -1.86
C PHE A 33 -13.01 0.58 -0.98
N PHE A 34 -13.78 -0.50 -0.81
CA PHE A 34 -13.36 -1.68 -0.03
C PHE A 34 -12.13 -2.36 -0.62
N ILE A 35 -12.06 -2.49 -1.95
CA ILE A 35 -10.90 -3.04 -2.65
C ILE A 35 -9.66 -2.19 -2.36
N GLY A 36 -9.79 -0.86 -2.41
CA GLY A 36 -8.72 0.07 -2.04
C GLY A 36 -8.20 -0.16 -0.62
N VAL A 37 -9.10 -0.32 0.36
CA VAL A 37 -8.74 -0.60 1.76
C VAL A 37 -8.04 -1.95 1.92
N CYS A 38 -8.53 -3.01 1.27
CA CYS A 38 -7.91 -4.33 1.28
C CYS A 38 -6.50 -4.33 0.66
N LEU A 39 -6.30 -3.58 -0.42
CA LEU A 39 -4.98 -3.37 -1.03
C LEU A 39 -4.01 -2.65 -0.10
N LEU A 40 -4.51 -1.64 0.63
CA LEU A 40 -3.75 -0.92 1.65
C LEU A 40 -3.31 -1.85 2.78
N ALA A 41 -4.24 -2.65 3.30
CA ALA A 41 -3.94 -3.66 4.31
C ALA A 41 -2.90 -4.68 3.82
N SER A 42 -3.00 -5.12 2.56
CA SER A 42 -2.05 -6.03 1.93
C SER A 42 -0.64 -5.42 1.81
N ALA A 43 -0.55 -4.13 1.48
CA ALA A 43 0.72 -3.41 1.46
C ALA A 43 1.38 -3.39 2.85
N PHE A 44 0.60 -3.11 3.90
CA PHE A 44 1.09 -3.15 5.28
C PHE A 44 1.49 -4.56 5.73
N LEU A 45 0.78 -5.60 5.28
CA LEU A 45 1.14 -6.99 5.55
C LEU A 45 2.51 -7.34 4.92
N ILE A 46 2.73 -6.94 3.67
CA ILE A 46 4.02 -7.13 2.97
C ILE A 46 5.14 -6.40 3.70
N LYS A 47 4.89 -5.18 4.16
CA LYS A 47 5.86 -4.43 4.98
C LYS A 47 6.25 -5.19 6.25
N TYR A 48 5.27 -5.75 6.95
CA TYR A 48 5.48 -6.51 8.18
C TYR A 48 6.26 -7.81 7.92
N GLU A 49 5.83 -8.59 6.91
CA GLU A 49 6.43 -9.88 6.55
C GLU A 49 7.89 -9.73 6.11
N PHE A 50 8.17 -8.76 5.24
CA PHE A 50 9.49 -8.59 4.64
C PHE A 50 10.39 -7.61 5.39
N LYS A 51 9.94 -7.04 6.53
CA LYS A 51 10.66 -6.03 7.33
C LYS A 51 11.30 -4.94 6.45
N LEU A 52 10.52 -4.40 5.53
CA LEU A 52 11.00 -3.42 4.56
C LEU A 52 11.30 -2.10 5.29
N ASP A 53 12.54 -1.61 5.20
CA ASP A 53 12.90 -0.20 5.46
C ASP A 53 12.33 0.58 4.29
N VAL A 54 11.09 0.98 4.48
CA VAL A 54 10.47 1.99 3.64
C VAL A 54 11.03 3.32 4.11
N PHE A 55 11.56 4.13 3.19
CA PHE A 55 12.25 5.40 3.46
C PHE A 55 11.46 6.36 4.37
N PHE A 56 10.12 6.27 4.38
CA PHE A 56 9.23 7.06 5.24
C PHE A 56 9.20 6.62 6.72
N TRP A 57 9.86 5.51 7.05
CA TRP A 57 9.88 4.87 8.36
C TRP A 57 11.27 4.40 8.78
N GLU A 58 12.33 4.88 8.11
CA GLU A 58 13.66 4.87 8.73
C GLU A 58 13.47 5.53 10.10
N LYS A 59 13.73 4.77 11.16
CA LYS A 59 13.66 5.30 12.52
C LYS A 59 14.49 6.57 12.52
N VAL A 60 13.82 7.71 12.66
CA VAL A 60 14.46 8.98 13.00
C VAL A 60 15.33 8.65 14.21
N LYS A 61 16.63 8.58 13.96
CA LYS A 61 17.62 8.12 14.92
C LYS A 61 17.98 9.26 15.85
#